data_AF-A0A672JQ69-F1
#
_entry.id   AF-A0A672JQ69-F1
#
_cell.length_a   1.000
_cell.length_b   1.000
_cell.length_c   1.000
_cell.angle_alpha   90.00
_cell.angle_beta   90.00
_cell.angle_gamma   90.00
#
_symmetry.space_group_name_H-M   'P 1'
#
loop_
_entity.id
_entity.type
_entity.pdbx_description
1 polymer ?
#
loop_
_entity_poly.entity_id
_entity_poly.type
_entity_poly.pdbx_seq_one_letter_code
_entity_poly.pdbx_strand_id
1 'polypeptide(L)' 'LLLTSAAMSDKPDVSEVESFDKTKLKKTETQEKNTLPTKETIEQEKAA' A
#
# COMPACT_ATOMS: atom_id res chain seq x y z
N LEU A 1 5.11 41.91 -26.75
CA LEU A 1 5.29 40.66 -27.52
C LEU A 1 5.29 39.51 -26.53
N LEU A 2 4.14 38.82 -26.46
CA LEU A 2 3.84 37.51 -25.85
C LEU A 2 4.57 37.09 -24.56
N LEU A 3 3.88 37.35 -23.45
CA LEU A 3 4.02 36.63 -22.18
C LEU A 3 3.43 35.21 -22.35
N THR A 4 4.23 34.24 -22.82
CA THR A 4 3.78 32.85 -22.95
C THR A 4 3.89 32.10 -21.63
N SER A 5 2.72 31.84 -21.05
CA SER A 5 2.37 30.61 -20.32
C SER A 5 3.17 30.26 -19.07
N ALA A 6 2.77 30.87 -17.96
CA ALA A 6 2.85 30.26 -16.64
C ALA A 6 2.06 28.93 -16.62
N ALA A 7 2.77 27.80 -16.67
CA ALA A 7 2.36 26.48 -16.16
C ALA A 7 3.50 25.45 -16.38
N MET A 8 4.69 25.67 -15.79
CA MET A 8 5.51 24.51 -15.45
C MET A 8 4.90 23.96 -14.16
N SER A 9 4.02 22.98 -14.36
CA SER A 9 3.23 22.32 -13.32
C SER A 9 4.05 22.06 -12.06
N ASP A 10 3.61 22.62 -10.93
CA ASP A 10 4.10 22.38 -9.56
C ASP A 10 3.88 20.93 -9.08
N LYS A 11 3.91 19.95 -9.99
CA LYS A 11 3.62 18.55 -9.71
C LYS A 11 4.93 17.77 -9.69
N PRO A 12 5.17 16.96 -8.64
CA PRO A 12 6.39 16.17 -8.56
C PRO A 12 6.48 15.20 -9.75
N ASP A 13 7.71 14.94 -10.21
CA ASP A 13 7.99 13.88 -11.16
C ASP A 13 7.67 12.52 -10.55
N VAL A 14 6.96 11.68 -11.30
CA VAL A 14 6.50 10.34 -10.91
C VAL A 14 6.93 9.25 -11.89
N SER A 15 7.77 9.58 -12.87
CA SER A 15 8.25 8.62 -13.88
C SER A 15 8.98 7.41 -13.28
N GLU A 16 9.53 7.54 -12.07
CA GLU A 16 10.15 6.41 -11.36
C GLU A 16 9.15 5.29 -11.02
N VAL A 17 7.87 5.61 -10.82
CA VAL A 17 6.83 4.60 -10.49
C VAL A 17 6.66 3.58 -11.63
N GLU A 18 6.85 4.00 -12.88
CA GLU A 18 6.72 3.13 -14.06
C GLU A 18 7.94 2.21 -14.25
N SER A 19 9.13 2.68 -13.87
CA SER A 19 10.42 2.05 -14.22
C SER A 19 11.17 1.45 -13.02
N PHE A 20 10.63 1.57 -11.81
CA PHE A 20 11.29 1.09 -10.60
C PHE A 20 11.57 -0.42 -10.65
N ASP A 21 12.84 -0.77 -10.41
CA ASP A 21 13.29 -2.15 -10.31
C ASP A 21 12.85 -2.78 -8.98
N LYS A 22 11.84 -3.67 -9.06
CA LYS A 22 11.27 -4.38 -7.90
C LYS A 22 12.29 -5.22 -7.13
N THR A 23 13.42 -5.59 -7.72
CA THR A 23 14.47 -6.35 -7.01
C THR A 23 15.15 -5.55 -5.92
N LYS A 24 15.07 -4.21 -5.97
CA LYS A 24 15.58 -3.28 -4.95
C LYS A 24 14.70 -3.20 -3.70
N LEU A 25 13.50 -3.81 -3.71
CA LEU A 25 12.66 -3.88 -2.53
C LEU A 25 13.29 -4.82 -1.48
N LYS A 26 13.29 -4.37 -0.22
CA LYS A 26 13.69 -5.22 0.90
C LYS A 26 12.77 -6.43 0.97
N LYS A 27 13.36 -7.61 1.15
CA LYS A 27 12.58 -8.82 1.45
C LYS A 27 11.95 -8.65 2.83
N THR A 28 10.66 -8.90 2.90
CA THR A 28 9.90 -8.91 4.14
C THR A 28 9.03 -10.16 4.16
N GLU A 29 8.95 -10.80 5.32
CA GLU A 29 7.99 -11.86 5.58
C GLU A 29 6.65 -11.21 5.97
N THR A 30 5.57 -11.60 5.31
CA THR A 30 4.22 -11.12 5.63
C THR A 30 3.52 -12.16 6.51
N GLN A 31 3.12 -11.77 7.71
CA GLN A 31 2.31 -12.63 8.58
C GLN A 31 0.82 -12.44 8.27
N GLU A 32 0.21 -13.42 7.62
CA GLU A 32 -1.24 -13.47 7.42
C GLU A 32 -1.93 -13.94 8.72
N LYS A 33 -2.69 -13.06 9.36
CA LYS A 33 -3.44 -13.35 10.59
C LYS A 33 -4.89 -13.74 10.28
N ASN A 34 -5.06 -14.79 9.50
CA ASN A 34 -6.37 -15.32 9.11
C ASN A 34 -6.64 -16.68 9.76
N THR A 35 -6.41 -16.76 11.08
CA THR A 35 -6.68 -17.99 11.84
C THR A 35 -8.18 -18.12 12.09
N LEU A 36 -8.73 -19.31 11.87
CA LEU A 36 -10.09 -19.61 12.27
C LEU A 36 -10.25 -19.49 13.80
N PRO A 37 -11.42 -19.07 14.31
CA PRO A 37 -11.68 -19.05 15.73
C PRO A 37 -11.59 -20.46 16.32
N THR A 38 -11.16 -20.55 17.58
CA THR A 38 -11.12 -21.83 18.30
C THR A 38 -12.52 -22.23 18.77
N LYS A 39 -12.71 -23.52 19.09
CA LYS A 39 -13.95 -24.00 19.70
C LYS A 39 -14.31 -23.22 20.98
N GLU A 40 -13.31 -22.90 21.80
CA GLU A 40 -13.50 -22.12 23.03
C GLU A 40 -14.04 -20.71 22.73
N THR A 41 -13.43 -20.02 21.76
CA THR A 41 -13.87 -18.69 21.32
C THR A 41 -15.33 -18.71 20.84
N ILE A 42 -15.69 -19.73 20.05
CA ILE A 42 -17.06 -19.91 19.54
C ILE A 42 -18.05 -20.15 20.69
N GLU A 43 -17.69 -20.97 21.68
CA GLU A 43 -18.55 -21.26 22.84
C GLU A 43 -18.74 -20.03 23.73
N GLN A 44 -17.69 -19.23 23.94
CA GLN A 44 -17.77 -17.96 24.67
C GLN A 44 -18.71 -16.97 23.98
N GLU A 45 -18.58 -16.77 22.66
CA GLU A 45 -19.48 -15.89 21.90
C GLU A 45 -20.93 -16.38 21.90
N LYS A 46 -21.15 -17.69 21.83
CA LYS A 46 -22.50 -18.28 21.87
C LYS A 46 -23.22 -18.09 23.22
N ALA A 47 -22.46 -17.91 24.31
CA ALA A 47 -23.00 -17.79 25.66
C ALA A 47 -23.29 -16.35 26.11
N ALA A 48 -22.85 -15.35 25.33
CA ALA A 48 -23.17 -13.93 25.50
C ALA A 48 -24.54 -13.58 24.89
#